data_AF-A0A7Y1V745-F1
#
_entry.id   AF-A0A7Y1V745-F1
#
_cell.length_a   1.000
_cell.length_b   1.000
_cell.length_c   1.000
_cell.angle_alpha   90.00
_cell.angle_beta   90.00
_cell.angle_gamma   90.00
#
_symmetry.space_group_name_H-M   'P 1'
#
loop_
_entity.id
_entity.type
_entity.pdbx_description
1 polymer ?
#
loop_
_entity_poly.entity_id
_entity_poly.type
_entity_poly.pdbx_seq_one_letter_code
_entity_poly.pdbx_strand_id
1 'polypeptide(L)' 'MTIDGEIIEEACSETESHQLEYFYRVAKPTDQQATEFRMRWDAQNLYASFVCKEQFITARERSRDARPYFDALLITKMTL' A
#
# COMPACT_ATOMS: atom_id res chain seq x y z
N MET A 1 8.27 17.61 1.55
CA MET A 1 7.77 16.72 2.62
C MET A 1 8.83 15.67 2.87
N THR A 2 9.30 15.50 4.10
CA THR A 2 10.23 14.40 4.43
C THR A 2 9.42 13.13 4.58
N ILE A 3 9.89 12.02 3.99
CA ILE A 3 9.25 10.71 4.10
C ILE A 3 10.08 9.88 5.06
N ASP A 4 9.61 9.73 6.29
CA ASP A 4 10.22 8.96 7.38
C ASP A 4 9.48 7.64 7.67
N GLY A 5 8.36 7.40 6.98
CA GLY A 5 7.51 6.23 7.19
C GLY A 5 6.40 6.47 8.21
N GLU A 6 6.32 7.64 8.80
CA GLU A 6 5.17 8.05 9.62
C GLU A 6 4.10 8.73 8.75
N ILE A 7 2.84 8.49 9.09
CA ILE A 7 1.73 9.15 8.42
C ILE A 7 1.67 10.58 8.93
N ILE A 8 1.88 11.55 8.03
CA ILE A 8 1.67 12.95 8.33
C ILE A 8 0.15 13.21 8.28
N GLU A 9 -0.46 13.35 9.45
CA GLU A 9 -1.92 13.49 9.58
C GLU A 9 -2.46 14.70 8.80
N GLU A 10 -1.78 15.86 8.82
CA GLU A 10 -2.22 17.03 8.06
C GLU A 10 -2.19 16.80 6.54
N ALA A 11 -1.24 15.98 6.06
CA ALA A 11 -1.17 15.61 4.66
C ALA A 11 -2.27 14.62 4.25
N CYS A 12 -2.77 13.82 5.20
CA CYS A 12 -3.79 12.80 4.98
C CYS A 12 -5.22 13.35 5.04
N SER A 13 -5.49 14.38 5.85
CA SER A 13 -6.83 14.96 5.97
C SER A 13 -7.32 15.62 4.68
N GLU A 14 -6.39 16.09 3.84
CA GLU A 14 -6.67 16.71 2.55
C GLU A 14 -6.64 15.73 1.36
N THR A 15 -6.22 14.48 1.57
CA THR A 15 -6.06 13.49 0.51
C THR A 15 -7.18 12.46 0.56
N GLU A 16 -7.86 12.25 -0.57
CA GLU A 16 -8.90 11.23 -0.69
C GLU A 16 -8.35 9.84 -0.35
N SER A 17 -9.16 9.05 0.34
CA SER A 17 -8.87 7.65 0.62
C SER A 17 -9.82 6.71 -0.09
N HIS A 18 -9.24 5.61 -0.56
CA HIS A 18 -9.94 4.58 -1.31
C HIS A 18 -9.72 3.23 -0.66
N GLN A 19 -10.78 2.44 -0.55
CA GLN A 19 -10.67 1.03 -0.17
C GLN A 19 -10.32 0.20 -1.41
N LEU A 20 -9.37 -0.72 -1.28
CA LEU A 20 -9.08 -1.70 -2.33
C LEU A 20 -10.07 -2.87 -2.21
N GLU A 21 -11.23 -2.74 -2.86
CA GLU A 21 -12.35 -3.70 -2.74
C GLU A 21 -12.43 -4.71 -3.89
N TYR A 22 -11.59 -4.55 -4.92
CA TYR A 22 -11.57 -5.49 -6.05
C TYR A 22 -10.66 -6.67 -5.74
N PHE A 23 -11.26 -7.83 -5.47
CA PHE A 23 -10.54 -9.07 -5.21
C PHE A 23 -10.69 -10.05 -6.38
N TYR A 24 -9.56 -10.62 -6.82
CA TYR A 24 -9.53 -11.63 -7.86
C TYR A 24 -9.09 -12.98 -7.29
N ARG A 25 -9.73 -14.08 -7.72
CA ARG A 25 -9.44 -15.47 -7.29
C ARG A 25 -9.47 -15.69 -5.77
N VAL A 26 -10.46 -15.12 -5.08
CA VAL A 26 -10.72 -15.38 -3.66
C VAL A 26 -11.09 -16.85 -3.47
N ALA A 27 -10.25 -17.61 -2.74
CA ALA A 27 -10.52 -19.02 -2.41
C ALA A 27 -11.04 -19.18 -0.98
N LYS A 28 -10.62 -18.30 -0.06
CA LYS A 28 -11.06 -18.26 1.34
C LYS A 28 -11.27 -16.81 1.81
N PRO A 29 -12.08 -16.58 2.86
CA PRO A 29 -12.33 -15.22 3.37
C PRO A 29 -11.06 -14.47 3.78
N THR A 30 -10.01 -15.19 4.22
CA THR A 30 -8.74 -14.58 4.61
C THR A 30 -7.86 -14.16 3.44
N ASP A 31 -8.25 -14.44 2.19
CA ASP A 31 -7.60 -13.87 1.00
C ASP A 31 -8.04 -12.42 0.75
N GLN A 32 -9.12 -11.96 1.40
CA GLN A 32 -9.57 -10.58 1.31
C GLN A 32 -8.92 -9.76 2.43
N GLN A 33 -8.07 -8.85 2.02
CA GLN A 33 -7.38 -7.93 2.91
C GLN A 33 -8.07 -6.57 2.89
N ALA A 34 -8.35 -6.02 4.08
CA ALA A 34 -8.79 -4.64 4.19
C ALA A 34 -7.58 -3.72 4.00
N THR A 35 -7.57 -2.96 2.91
CA THR A 35 -6.50 -2.03 2.57
C THR A 35 -7.09 -0.68 2.19
N GLU A 36 -6.75 0.34 2.99
CA GLU A 36 -6.98 1.73 2.65
C GLU A 36 -5.75 2.27 1.91
N PHE A 37 -5.99 2.97 0.81
CA PHE A 37 -4.97 3.60 -0.02
C PHE A 37 -5.23 5.10 -0.14
N ARG A 38 -4.16 5.90 -0.05
CA ARG A 38 -4.17 7.32 -0.40
C ARG A 38 -3.03 7.63 -1.35
N MET A 39 -3.29 8.55 -2.28
CA MET A 39 -2.30 9.00 -3.25
C MET A 39 -2.38 10.50 -3.46
N ARG A 40 -1.23 11.14 -3.48
CA ARG A 40 -1.08 12.55 -3.83
C ARG A 40 0.23 12.76 -4.56
N TRP A 41 0.34 13.86 -5.29
CA TRP A 41 1.57 14.21 -6.00
C TRP A 41 1.85 15.70 -5.93
N ASP A 42 3.10 16.07 -6.10
CA ASP A 42 3.55 17.43 -6.37
C ASP A 42 4.37 17.46 -7.68
N ALA A 43 5.08 18.56 -7.95
CA ALA A 43 5.85 18.71 -9.18
C ALA A 43 7.09 17.79 -9.27
N GLN A 44 7.52 17.18 -8.17
CA GLN A 44 8.74 16.37 -8.11
C GLN A 44 8.47 14.92 -7.68
N ASN A 45 7.44 14.69 -6.87
CA ASN A 45 7.22 13.44 -6.18
C ASN A 45 5.79 12.97 -6.29
N LEU A 46 5.66 11.65 -6.27
CA LEU A 46 4.43 10.95 -6.02
C LEU A 46 4.52 10.33 -4.62
N TYR A 47 3.47 10.51 -3.83
CA TYR A 47 3.35 9.96 -2.49
C TYR A 47 2.20 8.95 -2.47
N ALA A 48 2.48 7.78 -1.92
CA ALA A 48 1.51 6.71 -1.73
C ALA A 48 1.57 6.22 -0.29
N SER A 49 0.42 6.07 0.34
CA SER A 49 0.30 5.45 1.66
C SER A 49 -0.72 4.32 1.63
N PHE A 50 -0.44 3.30 2.44
CA PHE A 50 -1.28 2.12 2.55
C PHE A 50 -1.44 1.74 4.01
N VAL A 51 -2.68 1.55 4.44
CA VAL A 51 -3.01 1.01 5.76
C VAL A 51 -3.66 -0.33 5.55
N CYS A 52 -2.98 -1.38 6.01
CA CYS A 52 -3.34 -2.77 5.75
C CYS A 52 -3.70 -3.49 7.04
N LYS A 53 -4.80 -4.26 7.00
CA LYS A 53 -5.14 -5.20 8.07
C LYS A 53 -4.98 -6.62 7.58
N GLU A 54 -3.96 -7.29 8.11
CA GLU A 54 -3.54 -8.65 7.72
C GLU A 54 -3.63 -9.62 8.89
N GLN A 55 -3.85 -10.91 8.61
CA GLN A 55 -3.81 -11.95 9.64
C GLN A 55 -2.36 -12.30 10.02
N PHE A 56 -1.44 -12.26 9.04
CA PHE A 56 -0.04 -12.61 9.21
C PHE A 56 0.82 -11.63 8.41
N ILE A 57 1.97 -11.21 8.95
CA ILE A 57 2.93 -10.36 8.26
C ILE A 57 4.22 -11.16 8.06
N THR A 58 4.73 -11.17 6.84
CA THR A 58 6.02 -11.80 6.51
C THR A 58 6.91 -10.80 5.77
N ALA A 59 8.20 -10.76 6.11
CA ALA A 59 9.22 -9.92 5.48
C ALA A 59 10.56 -10.67 5.43
N ARG A 60 10.68 -11.61 4.49
CA ARG A 60 11.85 -12.48 4.31
C ARG A 60 12.84 -11.89 3.33
N GLU A 61 12.35 -11.24 2.29
CA GLU A 61 13.16 -10.54 1.30
C GLU A 61 13.74 -9.26 1.90
N ARG A 62 15.07 -9.13 1.86
CA ARG A 62 15.81 -8.00 2.46
C ARG A 62 16.53 -7.13 1.43
N SER A 63 16.53 -7.56 0.19
CA SER A 63 17.23 -6.90 -0.91
C SER A 63 16.25 -6.18 -1.80
N ARG A 64 16.64 -4.99 -2.26
CA ARG A 64 15.93 -4.27 -3.31
C ARG A 64 15.87 -5.15 -4.57
N ASP A 65 14.73 -5.11 -5.25
CA ASP A 65 14.47 -5.84 -6.50
C ASP A 65 14.52 -7.37 -6.37
N ALA A 66 14.35 -7.90 -5.15
CA ALA A 66 14.19 -9.34 -4.92
C ALA A 66 12.77 -9.81 -5.28
N ARG A 67 12.20 -10.76 -4.52
CA ARG A 67 10.86 -11.32 -4.81
C ARG A 67 9.85 -11.02 -3.70
N PRO A 68 9.61 -9.75 -3.38
CA PRO A 68 8.77 -9.38 -2.25
C PRO A 68 7.31 -9.83 -2.41
N TYR A 69 6.88 -10.26 -3.61
CA TYR A 69 5.54 -10.82 -3.84
C TYR A 69 5.31 -12.17 -3.16
N PHE A 70 6.37 -12.81 -2.64
CA PHE A 70 6.23 -13.94 -1.73
C PHE A 70 5.94 -13.51 -0.29
N ASP A 71 6.12 -12.23 0.05
CA ASP A 71 5.95 -11.64 1.37
C ASP A 71 4.71 -10.73 1.43
N ALA A 72 4.51 -10.01 2.54
CA ALA A 72 3.45 -9.00 2.64
C ALA A 72 3.86 -7.77 1.81
N LEU A 73 3.34 -7.67 0.58
CA LEU A 73 3.69 -6.66 -0.40
C LEU A 73 2.47 -6.00 -1.03
N LEU A 74 2.58 -4.68 -1.26
CA LEU A 74 1.69 -3.92 -2.12
C LEU A 74 2.45 -3.49 -3.38
N ILE A 75 1.87 -3.75 -4.56
CA ILE A 75 2.41 -3.31 -5.84
C ILE A 75 1.44 -2.33 -6.46
N THR A 76 1.89 -1.11 -6.71
CA THR A 76 1.14 -0.12 -7.49
C THR A 76 1.63 -0.17 -8.93
N LYS A 77 0.76 -0.59 -9.87
CA LYS A 77 1.03 -0.41 -11.30
C LYS A 77 0.41 0.91 -11.74
N MET A 78 1.26 1.87 -12.09
CA MET A 78 0.83 3.12 -12.70
C MET A 78 0.87 2.98 -14.21
N THR A 79 -0.24 3.30 -14.87
CA THR A 79 -0.30 3.40 -16.33
C THR A 79 -0.53 4.88 -16.63
N LEU A 80 0.37 5.48 -17.43
CA LEU A 80 0.26 6.85 -17.92
C LEU A 80 -0.73 6.91 -19.09
#